data_AF-A0A1F4JVS9-F1
#
_entry.id   AF-A0A1F4JVS9-F1
#
_cell.length_a   1.000
_cell.length_b   1.000
_cell.length_c   1.000
_cell.angle_alpha   90.00
_cell.angle_beta   90.00
_cell.angle_gamma   90.00
#
_symmetry.space_group_name_H-M   'P 1'
#
loop_
_entity.id
_entity.type
_entity.pdbx_description
1 polymer ?
#
loop_
_entity_poly.entity_id
_entity_poly.type
_entity_poly.pdbx_seq_one_letter_code
_entity_poly.pdbx_strand_id
1 'polypeptide(L)'
;MYVDRAGQPYQPSNGTEGEVFWSEWCRKCSRDSAMRADADLDDCDDNEQCEILDASFRGEAKEWLFGTDGQPICTAFHEFGTPEPFRCPATTDMFGDAS
;
A
#
# COMPACT_ATOMS: atom_id res chain seq x y z
N MET A 1 8.87 -9.67 15.93
CA MET A 1 7.69 -9.28 15.15
C MET A 1 6.55 -9.00 16.13
N TYR A 2 5.69 -8.02 15.83
CA TYR A 2 4.64 -7.55 16.74
C TYR A 2 3.32 -8.29 16.52
N VAL A 3 3.34 -9.61 16.64
CA VAL A 3 2.19 -10.48 16.33
C VAL A 3 0.98 -10.15 17.21
N ASP A 4 1.22 -9.79 18.48
CA ASP A 4 0.17 -9.37 19.42
C ASP A 4 -0.52 -8.04 19.04
N ARG A 5 0.05 -7.29 18.08
CA ARG A 5 -0.50 -6.02 17.59
C ARG A 5 -1.20 -6.16 16.24
N ALA A 6 -1.37 -7.37 15.71
CA ALA A 6 -2.05 -7.60 14.45
C ALA A 6 -3.41 -6.86 14.39
N GLY A 7 -3.63 -6.09 13.32
CA GLY A 7 -4.81 -5.25 13.11
C GLY A 7 -4.77 -3.88 13.81
N GLN A 8 -3.76 -3.58 14.62
CA GLN A 8 -3.59 -2.24 15.22
C GLN A 8 -2.92 -1.28 14.22
N PRO A 9 -3.20 0.03 14.32
CA PRO A 9 -2.53 1.05 13.53
C PRO A 9 -1.01 1.01 13.74
N TYR A 10 -0.29 1.06 12.64
CA TYR A 10 1.15 1.11 12.59
C TYR A 10 1.63 2.56 12.42
N GLN A 11 2.55 2.96 13.29
CA GLN A 11 3.30 4.19 13.14
C GLN A 11 4.79 3.89 13.33
N PRO A 12 5.67 4.32 12.41
CA PRO A 12 7.11 4.08 12.53
C PRO A 12 7.67 4.76 13.79
N SER A 13 8.54 4.06 14.50
CA SER A 13 9.12 4.54 15.76
C SER A 13 10.27 5.53 15.54
N ASN A 14 10.89 5.49 14.36
CA ASN A 14 11.98 6.37 13.95
C ASN A 14 12.07 6.48 12.42
N GLY A 15 12.89 7.41 11.93
CA GLY A 15 13.05 7.67 10.50
C GLY A 15 13.62 6.49 9.70
N THR A 16 14.48 5.65 10.29
CA THR A 16 15.02 4.47 9.61
C THR A 16 13.96 3.40 9.42
N GLU A 17 13.14 3.15 10.43
CA GLU A 17 12.01 2.23 10.33
C GLU A 17 10.99 2.71 9.27
N GLY A 18 10.71 4.01 9.27
CA GLY A 18 9.87 4.64 8.24
C GLY A 18 10.43 4.47 6.83
N GLU A 19 11.73 4.68 6.63
CA GLU A 19 12.38 4.53 5.32
C GLU A 19 12.30 3.10 4.79
N VAL A 20 12.50 2.10 5.66
CA VAL A 20 12.34 0.68 5.30
C VAL A 20 10.89 0.41 4.90
N PHE A 21 9.92 0.88 5.67
CA PHE A 21 8.50 0.71 5.36
C PHE A 21 8.13 1.38 4.02
N TRP A 22 8.57 2.62 3.79
CA TRP A 22 8.32 3.33 2.54
C TRP A 22 8.97 2.65 1.35
N SER A 23 10.16 2.06 1.52
CA SER A 23 10.86 1.32 0.46
C SER A 23 10.11 0.07 0.03
N GLU A 24 9.46 -0.62 0.96
CA GLU A 24 8.71 -1.84 0.64
C GLU A 24 7.28 -1.60 0.16
N TRP A 25 6.70 -0.46 0.52
CA TRP A 25 5.32 -0.15 0.15
C TRP A 25 5.24 1.08 -0.77
N CYS A 26 5.48 2.29 -0.26
CA CYS A 26 5.25 3.54 -0.98
C CYS A 26 6.01 3.63 -2.30
N ARG A 27 7.31 3.30 -2.32
CA ARG A 27 8.16 3.36 -3.54
C ARG A 27 7.75 2.36 -4.64
N LYS A 28 6.95 1.35 -4.30
CA LYS A 28 6.48 0.31 -5.23
C LYS A 28 5.00 0.49 -5.58
N CYS A 29 4.30 1.37 -4.87
CA CYS A 29 2.87 1.59 -5.04
C CYS A 29 2.57 2.30 -6.36
N SER A 30 1.46 1.99 -7.01
CA SER A 30 1.00 2.72 -8.19
C SER A 30 0.41 4.09 -7.87
N ARG A 31 0.00 4.30 -6.61
CA ARG A 31 -0.65 5.55 -6.14
C ARG A 31 0.32 6.68 -5.87
N ASP A 32 1.61 6.39 -5.84
CA ASP A 32 2.65 7.33 -5.46
C ASP A 32 3.71 7.30 -6.55
N SER A 33 3.49 8.07 -7.63
CA SER A 33 4.46 8.16 -8.72
C SER A 33 5.69 8.95 -8.26
N ALA A 34 5.49 10.00 -7.45
CA ALA A 34 6.53 10.90 -6.95
C ALA A 34 7.64 10.18 -6.15
N MET A 35 7.30 9.08 -5.46
CA MET A 35 8.27 8.29 -4.69
C MET A 35 8.93 7.15 -5.48
N ARG A 36 8.56 6.94 -6.75
CA ARG A 36 9.15 5.87 -7.57
C ARG A 36 10.48 6.30 -8.17
N ALA A 37 11.41 5.35 -8.26
CA ALA A 37 12.73 5.59 -8.85
C ALA A 37 12.68 5.79 -10.39
N ASP A 38 11.58 5.42 -11.05
CA ASP A 38 11.37 5.52 -12.50
C ASP A 38 10.50 6.69 -12.93
N ALA A 39 10.04 7.52 -11.98
CA ALA A 39 9.20 8.67 -12.30
C ALA A 39 10.03 9.80 -12.91
N ASP A 40 9.57 10.29 -14.07
CA ASP A 40 10.06 11.54 -14.63
C ASP A 40 9.47 12.69 -13.81
N LEU A 41 10.31 13.37 -13.03
CA LEU A 41 9.90 14.45 -12.12
C LEU A 41 9.25 15.64 -12.86
N ASP A 42 9.42 15.71 -14.19
CA ASP A 42 8.79 16.73 -15.05
C ASP A 42 7.30 16.41 -15.36
N ASP A 43 6.84 15.18 -15.11
CA ASP A 43 5.47 14.71 -15.38
C ASP A 43 4.68 14.37 -14.09
N CYS A 44 5.28 14.59 -12.91
CA CYS A 44 4.60 14.41 -11.62
C CYS A 44 3.55 15.51 -11.41
N ASP A 45 2.31 15.25 -11.84
CA ASP A 45 1.13 16.04 -11.45
C ASP A 45 0.92 15.90 -9.93
N ASP A 46 0.58 17.01 -9.25
CA ASP A 46 0.28 17.04 -7.81
C ASP A 46 -0.81 16.02 -7.40
N ASN A 47 -1.59 15.50 -8.35
CA ASN A 47 -2.59 14.44 -8.13
C ASN A 47 -2.02 13.01 -8.01
N GLU A 48 -0.72 12.80 -8.23
CA GLU A 48 -0.10 11.46 -8.17
C GLU A 48 0.60 11.17 -6.84
N GLN A 49 0.27 11.93 -5.79
CA GLN A 49 0.74 11.73 -4.42
C GLN A 49 -0.24 10.86 -3.63
N CYS A 50 0.28 9.90 -2.88
CA CYS A 50 -0.54 9.03 -2.05
C CYS A 50 -1.01 9.78 -0.78
N GLU A 51 -2.30 10.10 -0.69
CA GLU A 51 -2.90 10.79 0.47
C GLU A 51 -2.65 10.08 1.81
N ILE A 52 -2.44 8.76 1.80
CA ILE A 52 -2.15 7.96 2.99
C ILE A 52 -0.74 8.26 3.50
N LEU A 53 0.22 8.45 2.61
CA LEU A 53 1.59 8.82 2.98
C LEU A 53 1.58 10.21 3.62
N ASP A 54 0.84 11.17 3.05
CA ASP A 54 0.64 12.48 3.64
C ASP A 54 -0.08 12.44 5.00
N ALA A 55 -1.13 11.61 5.11
CA ALA A 55 -1.83 11.39 6.36
C ALA A 55 -0.91 10.76 7.42
N SER A 56 0.07 9.97 7.03
CA SER A 56 1.03 9.35 7.95
C SER A 56 1.91 10.36 8.68
N PHE A 57 2.30 11.45 8.00
CA PHE A 57 3.04 12.56 8.63
C PHE A 57 2.20 13.29 9.68
N ARG A 58 0.86 13.22 9.56
CA ARG A 58 -0.10 13.72 10.56
C ARG A 58 -0.46 12.68 11.63
N GLY A 59 -0.02 11.43 11.49
CA GLY A 59 -0.39 10.32 12.36
C GLY A 59 -1.80 9.77 12.11
N GLU A 60 -2.36 10.00 10.92
CA GLU A 60 -3.75 9.69 10.56
C GLU A 60 -3.86 8.58 9.49
N ALA A 61 -2.76 7.88 9.19
CA ALA A 61 -2.77 6.75 8.24
C ALA A 61 -3.51 5.55 8.83
N LYS A 62 -4.76 5.32 8.40
CA LYS A 62 -5.63 4.25 8.91
C LYS A 62 -5.33 2.90 8.25
N GLU A 63 -4.75 2.94 7.07
CA GLU A 63 -4.45 1.81 6.21
C GLU A 63 -3.12 1.14 6.58
N TRP A 64 -2.31 1.79 7.41
CA TRP A 64 -1.06 1.23 7.92
C TRP A 64 -1.37 0.45 9.18
N LEU A 65 -1.33 -0.86 9.10
CA LEU A 65 -1.67 -1.77 10.18
C LEU A 65 -0.56 -2.79 10.39
N PHE A 66 -0.49 -3.40 11.57
CA PHE A 66 0.30 -4.63 11.71
C PHE A 66 -0.44 -5.80 11.08
N GLY A 67 0.22 -6.52 10.18
CA GLY A 67 -0.23 -7.78 9.61
C GLY A 67 -0.29 -8.91 10.63
N THR A 68 -0.89 -10.04 10.24
CA THR A 68 -1.01 -11.23 11.08
C THR A 68 0.32 -11.89 11.42
N ASP A 69 1.36 -11.62 10.62
CA ASP A 69 2.74 -12.01 10.87
C ASP A 69 3.48 -11.04 11.81
N GLY A 70 2.81 -9.96 12.25
CA GLY A 70 3.38 -8.94 13.13
C GLY A 70 4.32 -7.97 12.41
N GLN A 71 4.32 -7.96 11.08
CA GLN A 71 5.02 -6.97 10.27
C GLN A 71 4.06 -5.85 9.86
N PRO A 72 4.53 -4.60 9.72
CA PRO A 72 3.69 -3.52 9.25
C PRO A 72 3.33 -3.70 7.77
N ILE A 73 2.06 -3.53 7.44
CA ILE A 73 1.50 -3.61 6.10
C ILE A 73 0.71 -2.35 5.77
N CYS A 74 0.70 -1.97 4.48
CA CYS A 74 -0.25 -0.99 3.97
C CYS A 74 -1.41 -1.74 3.29
N THR A 75 -2.62 -1.69 3.87
CA THR A 75 -3.78 -2.41 3.33
C THR A 75 -4.31 -1.83 2.01
N ALA A 76 -3.91 -0.61 1.68
CA ALA A 76 -4.24 0.06 0.41
C ALA A 76 -3.09 0.02 -0.61
N PHE A 77 -2.04 -0.75 -0.34
CA PHE A 77 -0.94 -0.94 -1.28
C PHE A 77 -1.43 -1.57 -2.57
N HIS A 78 -1.00 -0.99 -3.69
CA HIS A 78 -1.23 -1.53 -5.02
C HIS A 78 0.09 -1.56 -5.77
N GLU A 79 0.59 -2.74 -6.09
CA GLU A 79 1.87 -2.89 -6.79
C GLU A 79 1.76 -2.39 -8.23
N PHE A 80 2.64 -1.47 -8.61
CA PHE A 80 2.69 -0.98 -9.98
C PHE A 80 3.24 -2.03 -10.94
N GLY A 81 2.60 -2.16 -12.11
CA GLY A 81 2.98 -3.13 -13.13
C GLY A 81 2.36 -4.51 -12.95
N THR A 82 1.71 -4.76 -11.81
CA THR A 82 0.90 -5.97 -11.61
C THR A 82 -0.50 -5.68 -12.14
N PRO A 83 -1.01 -6.42 -13.14
CA PRO A 83 -2.38 -6.21 -13.61
C PRO A 83 -3.31 -6.50 -12.44
N GLU A 84 -4.08 -5.49 -11.99
CA GLU A 84 -5.24 -5.70 -11.12
C GLU A 84 -6.00 -6.92 -11.67
N PRO A 85 -6.37 -7.92 -10.85
CA PRO A 85 -7.29 -8.94 -11.30
C PRO A 85 -8.62 -8.24 -11.61
N PHE A 86 -8.80 -7.88 -12.88
CA PHE A 86 -10.01 -7.24 -13.39
C PHE A 86 -11.18 -8.19 -13.16
N ARG A 87 -11.91 -7.96 -12.06
CA ARG A 87 -13.16 -8.64 -11.80
C ARG A 87 -14.24 -7.97 -12.63
N CYS A 88 -14.45 -8.48 -13.84
CA CYS A 88 -15.64 -8.21 -14.62
C CYS A 88 -16.89 -8.54 -13.78
N PRO A 89 -17.76 -7.57 -13.44
CA PRO A 89 -19.04 -7.88 -12.79
C PRO A 89 -19.99 -8.69 -13.69
N ALA A 90 -19.68 -8.81 -14.99
CA ALA A 90 -20.44 -9.57 -15.97
C ALA A 90 -19.99 -11.03 -16.12
N THR A 91 -18.93 -11.48 -15.44
CA THR A 91 -18.47 -12.88 -15.46
C THR A 91 -18.65 -13.54 -14.08
N THR A 92 -19.86 -13.39 -13.50
CA THR A 92 -20.31 -14.30 -12.46
C THR A 92 -20.51 -15.67 -13.10
N ASP A 93 -19.47 -16.49 -12.98
CA ASP A 93 -19.50 -17.96 -12.96
C ASP A 93 -19.79 -18.70 -14.28
N MET A 94 -18.71 -19.14 -14.97
CA MET A 94 -18.76 -20.16 -16.03
C MET A 94 -18.26 -21.54 -15.55
N PHE A 95 -18.04 -21.71 -14.24
CA PHE A 95 -17.58 -22.96 -13.65
C PHE A 95 -18.45 -23.29 -12.44
N GLY A 96 -19.70 -23.65 -12.75
CA GLY A 96 -20.66 -24.11 -11.76
C GLY A 96 -20.08 -25.25 -10.91
N ASP A 97 -20.37 -25.14 -9.62
CA ASP A 97 -20.18 -26.12 -8.55
C ASP A 97 -20.29 -27.57 -9.05
N ALA A 98 -19.16 -28.27 -9.11
CA ALA A 98 -19.14 -29.73 -9.24
C ALA A 98 -19.13 -30.32 -7.83
N SER A 99 -20.33 -30.46 -7.26
CA SER A 99 -20.61 -31.38 -6.15
C SER A 99 -20.38 -32.84 -6.55
#